data_AF-A0A3M2BLQ8-F1
#
_entry.id   AF-A0A3M2BLQ8-F1
#
_cell.length_a   1.000
_cell.length_b   1.000
_cell.length_c   1.000
_cell.angle_alpha   90.00
_cell.angle_beta   90.00
_cell.angle_gamma   90.00
#
_symmetry.space_group_name_H-M   'P 1'
#
loop_
_entity.id
_entity.type
_entity.pdbx_description
1 polymer ?
#
loop_
_entity_poly.entity_id
_entity_poly.type
_entity_poly.pdbx_seq_one_letter_code
_entity_poly.pdbx_strand_id
1 'polypeptide(L)'
;MRLLSIFLFSFLFSFSTTSAQTIRLIPIPGSEVSFEMVLIPGGTFSMGTDATGKQVKVDSFWMGRYEVSYEEFALFYHRELDTDTTLHPSGNYRVDAVTRPTPQYM
;
A
#
# COMPACT_ATOMS: atom_id res chain seq x y z
N MET A 1 -55.04 -15.47 6.87
CA MET A 1 -53.84 -16.01 6.22
C MET A 1 -53.15 -14.98 5.31
N ARG A 2 -52.96 -13.72 5.75
CA ARG A 2 -52.30 -12.67 4.93
C ARG A 2 -51.19 -11.88 5.65
N LEU A 3 -51.06 -12.02 6.98
CA LEU A 3 -50.01 -11.34 7.77
C LEU A 3 -48.75 -12.18 8.00
N LEU A 4 -48.80 -13.51 7.84
CA LEU A 4 -47.63 -14.39 8.06
C LEU A 4 -46.61 -14.34 6.89
N SER A 5 -47.05 -13.93 5.68
CA SER A 5 -46.20 -13.85 4.49
C SER A 5 -45.27 -12.63 4.45
N ILE A 6 -45.53 -11.59 5.27
CA ILE A 6 -44.77 -10.33 5.24
C ILE A 6 -43.48 -10.49 6.06
N PHE A 7 -43.51 -11.29 7.13
CA PHE A 7 -42.33 -11.52 7.98
C PHE A 7 -41.25 -12.37 7.28
N LEU A 8 -41.64 -13.31 6.40
CA LEU A 8 -40.71 -14.18 5.66
C LEU A 8 -39.93 -13.43 4.57
N PHE A 9 -40.39 -12.24 4.13
CA PHE A 9 -39.72 -11.43 3.12
C PHE A 9 -38.68 -10.46 3.70
N SER A 10 -38.72 -10.17 5.01
CA SER A 10 -37.79 -9.23 5.66
C SER A 10 -36.44 -9.83 6.09
N PHE A 11 -36.30 -11.16 6.03
CA PHE A 11 -35.11 -11.86 6.54
C PHE A 11 -33.99 -12.05 5.50
N LEU A 12 -34.19 -11.64 4.24
CA LEU A 12 -33.25 -11.91 3.14
C LEU A 12 -32.27 -10.78 2.82
N PHE A 13 -32.22 -9.69 3.60
CA PHE A 13 -31.35 -8.55 3.32
C PHE A 13 -30.31 -8.27 4.42
N SER A 14 -29.70 -9.33 4.97
CA SER A 14 -28.42 -9.20 5.68
C SER A 14 -27.29 -9.37 4.68
N PHE A 15 -27.14 -8.42 3.77
CA PHE A 15 -25.97 -8.34 2.89
C PHE A 15 -24.82 -7.77 3.72
N SER A 16 -24.02 -8.64 4.33
CA SER A 16 -22.74 -8.25 4.92
C SER A 16 -21.88 -7.66 3.79
N THR A 17 -21.66 -6.34 3.81
CA THR A 17 -20.74 -5.71 2.86
C THR A 17 -19.32 -6.15 3.19
N THR A 18 -18.83 -7.19 2.52
CA THR A 18 -17.40 -7.45 2.47
C THR A 18 -16.76 -6.26 1.75
N SER A 19 -16.09 -5.39 2.51
CA SER A 19 -15.26 -4.34 1.92
C SER A 19 -14.05 -5.04 1.29
N ALA A 20 -14.06 -5.19 -0.03
CA ALA A 20 -12.84 -5.53 -0.75
C ALA A 20 -11.81 -4.42 -0.47
N GLN A 21 -10.62 -4.80 0.01
CA GLN A 21 -9.54 -3.83 0.21
C GLN A 21 -9.15 -3.26 -1.15
N THR A 22 -9.14 -1.93 -1.26
CA THR A 22 -8.71 -1.26 -2.50
C THR A 22 -7.20 -1.37 -2.60
N ILE A 23 -6.72 -2.13 -3.59
CA ILE A 23 -5.30 -2.21 -3.94
C ILE A 23 -4.96 -1.05 -4.87
N ARG A 24 -3.88 -0.34 -4.55
CA ARG A 24 -3.32 0.75 -5.35
C ARG A 24 -1.91 0.38 -5.76
N LEU A 25 -1.64 0.44 -7.07
CA LEU A 25 -0.29 0.33 -7.60
C LEU A 25 0.40 1.69 -7.53
N ILE A 26 1.57 1.74 -6.88
CA ILE A 26 2.45 2.91 -6.86
C ILE A 26 3.69 2.59 -7.72
N PRO A 27 3.80 3.14 -8.94
CA PRO A 27 4.94 2.85 -9.80
C PRO A 27 6.22 3.48 -9.26
N ILE A 28 7.33 2.77 -9.40
CA ILE A 28 8.66 3.31 -9.14
C ILE A 28 9.08 4.08 -10.40
N PRO A 29 9.37 5.40 -10.31
CA PRO A 29 9.78 6.17 -11.47
C PRO A 29 11.00 5.57 -12.15
N GLY A 30 10.96 5.50 -13.47
CA GLY A 30 12.07 4.97 -14.27
C GLY A 30 12.17 3.45 -14.35
N SER A 31 11.19 2.70 -13.84
CA SER A 31 11.11 1.25 -13.99
C SER A 31 9.69 0.78 -14.32
N GLU A 32 9.55 -0.51 -14.63
CA GLU A 32 8.25 -1.18 -14.80
C GLU A 32 7.71 -1.76 -13.47
N VAL A 33 8.47 -1.63 -12.38
CA VAL A 33 8.13 -2.20 -11.07
C VAL A 33 7.23 -1.24 -10.29
N SER A 34 6.23 -1.78 -9.60
CA SER A 34 5.27 -1.01 -8.80
C SER A 34 5.03 -1.65 -7.44
N PHE A 35 4.90 -0.84 -6.40
CA PHE A 35 4.46 -1.30 -5.10
C PHE A 35 2.96 -1.55 -5.09
N GLU A 36 2.54 -2.74 -4.66
CA GLU A 36 1.14 -3.01 -4.31
C GLU A 36 0.83 -2.47 -2.91
N MET A 37 0.00 -1.44 -2.82
CA MET A 37 -0.35 -0.80 -1.56
C MET A 37 -1.82 -1.00 -1.23
N VAL A 38 -2.11 -1.21 0.04
CA VAL A 38 -3.47 -1.31 0.57
C VAL A 38 -3.75 -0.14 1.50
N LEU A 39 -4.92 0.48 1.35
CA LEU A 39 -5.36 1.53 2.27
C LEU A 39 -5.79 0.88 3.58
N ILE A 40 -5.08 1.23 4.66
CA ILE A 40 -5.47 0.91 6.02
C ILE A 40 -6.30 2.08 6.54
N PRO A 41 -7.62 1.89 6.76
CA PRO A 41 -8.46 2.94 7.29
C PRO A 41 -8.05 3.26 8.72
N GLY A 42 -8.00 4.55 9.04
CA GLY A 42 -7.75 5.02 10.39
C GLY A 42 -8.85 4.56 11.35
N GLY A 43 -8.47 4.43 12.62
CA GLY A 43 -9.37 3.93 13.66
C GLY A 43 -8.64 3.69 14.96
N THR A 44 -9.36 3.10 15.90
CA THR A 44 -8.80 2.68 17.19
C THR A 44 -8.88 1.16 17.28
N PHE A 45 -7.78 0.50 17.59
CA PHE A 45 -7.73 -0.95 17.79
C PHE A 45 -6.94 -1.31 19.05
N SER A 46 -7.18 -2.51 19.58
CA SER A 46 -6.41 -3.05 20.68
C SER A 46 -5.12 -3.67 20.14
N MET A 47 -3.98 -3.16 20.59
CA MET A 47 -2.66 -3.66 20.22
C MET A 47 -2.04 -4.44 21.39
N GLY A 48 -1.55 -5.64 21.11
CA GLY A 48 -0.98 -6.57 22.11
C GLY A 48 -2.00 -7.59 22.61
N THR A 49 -1.56 -8.45 23.53
CA THR A 49 -2.40 -9.50 24.13
C THR A 49 -2.69 -9.23 25.60
N ASP A 50 -3.88 -9.67 26.03
CA ASP A 50 -4.35 -9.77 27.40
C ASP A 50 -3.92 -8.60 28.31
N ALA A 51 -2.99 -8.87 29.24
CA ALA A 51 -2.57 -7.94 30.29
C ALA A 51 -1.80 -6.70 29.80
N THR A 52 -1.33 -6.70 28.55
CA THR A 52 -0.54 -5.60 27.97
C THR A 52 -1.25 -4.89 26.83
N GLY A 53 -2.47 -5.30 26.51
CA GLY A 53 -3.30 -4.70 25.46
C GLY A 53 -3.49 -3.20 25.70
N LYS A 54 -3.17 -2.38 24.69
CA LYS A 54 -3.41 -0.93 24.71
C LYS A 54 -4.31 -0.53 23.55
N GLN A 55 -5.23 0.38 23.80
CA GLN A 55 -5.99 1.02 22.73
C GLN A 55 -5.09 2.01 22.00
N VAL A 56 -4.85 1.77 20.71
CA VAL A 56 -4.03 2.62 19.86
C VAL A 56 -4.92 3.23 18.78
N LYS A 57 -4.85 4.55 18.66
CA LYS A 57 -5.47 5.30 17.57
C LYS A 57 -4.44 5.57 16.49
N VAL A 58 -4.77 5.25 15.25
CA VAL A 58 -3.91 5.49 14.08
C VAL A 58 -4.75 6.16 12.99
N ASP A 59 -4.18 7.13 12.29
CA ASP A 59 -4.81 7.76 11.13
C ASP A 59 -4.78 6.83 9.92
N SER A 60 -5.48 7.17 8.84
CA SER A 60 -5.46 6.36 7.61
C SER A 60 -4.10 6.45 6.91
N PHE A 61 -3.55 5.31 6.47
CA PHE A 61 -2.29 5.27 5.73
C PHE A 61 -2.25 4.11 4.74
N TRP A 62 -1.32 4.17 3.79
CA TRP A 62 -1.08 3.08 2.84
C TRP A 62 0.00 2.15 3.38
N MET A 63 -0.23 0.84 3.32
CA MET A 63 0.74 -0.18 3.69
C MET A 63 1.01 -1.11 2.51
N GLY A 64 2.26 -1.52 2.33
CA GLY A 64 2.62 -2.54 1.34
C GLY A 64 1.84 -3.83 1.60
N ARG A 65 1.27 -4.40 0.54
CA ARG A 65 0.53 -5.66 0.63
C ARG A 65 1.46 -6.83 0.97
N TYR A 66 2.68 -6.75 0.49
CA TYR A 66 3.75 -7.72 0.68
C TYR A 66 4.94 -7.03 1.32
N GLU A 67 5.85 -7.83 1.89
CA GLU A 67 7.20 -7.37 2.18
C GLU A 67 7.90 -6.95 0.88
N VAL A 68 8.95 -6.12 1.01
CA VAL A 68 9.72 -5.63 -0.14
C VAL A 68 10.19 -6.83 -0.98
N SER A 69 9.73 -6.88 -2.21
CA SER A 69 10.07 -7.96 -3.14
C SER A 69 11.51 -7.82 -3.63
N TYR A 70 12.08 -8.92 -4.12
CA TYR A 70 13.44 -8.88 -4.68
C TYR A 70 13.55 -7.93 -5.88
N GLU A 71 12.51 -7.80 -6.70
CA GLU A 71 12.51 -6.89 -7.86
C GLU A 71 12.59 -5.43 -7.42
N GLU A 72 11.79 -5.04 -6.42
CA GLU A 72 11.84 -3.70 -5.82
C GLU A 72 13.20 -3.43 -5.17
N PHE A 73 13.75 -4.41 -4.45
CA PHE A 73 15.07 -4.29 -3.82
C PHE A 73 16.19 -4.23 -4.85
N ALA A 74 16.11 -5.00 -5.94
CA ALA A 74 17.12 -5.05 -6.99
C ALA A 74 17.31 -3.69 -7.66
N LEU A 75 16.23 -2.91 -7.84
CA LEU A 75 16.31 -1.54 -8.35
C LEU A 75 17.12 -0.62 -7.43
N PHE A 76 17.01 -0.81 -6.11
CA PHE A 76 17.81 -0.06 -5.14
C PHE A 76 19.26 -0.55 -5.06
N TYR A 77 19.46 -1.86 -5.17
CA TYR A 77 20.76 -2.50 -5.02
C TYR A 77 21.66 -2.32 -6.26
N HIS A 78 21.12 -2.53 -7.46
CA HIS A 78 21.86 -2.44 -8.72
C HIS A 78 21.76 -1.04 -9.31
N ARG A 79 22.88 -0.32 -9.27
CA ARG A 79 22.96 1.05 -9.80
C ARG A 79 22.62 1.16 -11.27
N GLU A 80 22.84 0.10 -12.04
CA GLU A 80 22.55 0.06 -13.47
C GLU A 80 21.04 0.04 -13.74
N LEU A 81 20.24 -0.41 -12.78
CA LEU A 81 18.77 -0.48 -12.89
C LEU A 81 18.09 0.81 -12.43
N ASP A 82 18.76 1.58 -11.57
CA ASP A 82 18.31 2.91 -11.13
C ASP A 82 18.57 3.95 -12.24
N THR A 83 17.66 3.92 -13.22
CA THR A 83 17.65 4.79 -14.39
C THR A 83 17.25 6.21 -13.96
N ASP A 84 18.08 7.22 -14.28
CA ASP A 84 17.87 8.65 -13.97
C ASP A 84 16.68 9.29 -14.73
N THR A 85 15.69 8.51 -15.16
CA THR A 85 14.43 8.98 -15.73
C THR A 85 13.54 9.54 -14.63
N THR A 86 14.00 10.66 -14.07
CA THR A 86 13.22 11.51 -13.20
C THR A 86 11.97 12.02 -13.91
N LEU A 87 10.96 12.44 -13.14
CA LEU A 87 9.76 13.15 -13.62
C LEU A 87 10.07 14.52 -14.29
N HIS A 88 11.35 14.86 -14.54
CA HIS A 88 11.74 16.13 -15.15
C HIS A 88 11.45 16.11 -16.66
N PRO A 89 10.51 16.92 -17.17
CA PRO A 89 10.00 16.81 -18.55
C PRO A 89 11.05 17.02 -19.65
N SER A 90 12.20 17.60 -19.31
CA SER A 90 13.21 18.04 -20.26
C SER A 90 14.42 17.11 -20.38
N GLY A 91 14.55 16.06 -19.57
CA GLY A 91 15.59 15.02 -19.64
C GLY A 91 17.06 15.47 -19.59
N ASN A 92 17.32 16.78 -19.62
CA ASN A 92 18.63 17.39 -19.72
C ASN A 92 18.92 18.13 -18.43
N TYR A 93 19.61 17.46 -17.52
CA TYR A 93 20.24 18.13 -16.39
C TYR A 93 21.47 18.87 -16.90
N ARG A 94 21.38 20.21 -17.07
CA ARG A 94 22.56 21.07 -17.24
C ARG A 94 23.23 21.27 -15.88
N VAL A 95 23.70 20.19 -15.28
CA VAL A 95 24.31 20.17 -13.95
C VAL A 95 25.75 19.71 -14.06
N ASP A 96 26.63 20.33 -13.28
CA ASP A 96 28.07 20.02 -13.26
C ASP A 96 28.36 18.69 -12.55
N ALA A 97 27.46 18.25 -11.66
CA ALA A 97 27.55 16.96 -10.98
C ALA A 97 26.16 16.45 -10.55
N VAL A 98 26.00 15.13 -10.53
CA VAL A 98 24.84 14.43 -9.95
C VAL A 98 25.34 13.62 -8.76
N THR A 99 24.80 13.87 -7.57
CA THR A 99 25.14 13.11 -6.35
C THR A 99 24.17 11.96 -6.17
N ARG A 100 24.69 10.76 -5.88
CA ARG A 100 23.90 9.56 -5.58
C ARG A 100 24.38 8.94 -4.27
N PRO A 101 23.52 8.19 -3.55
CA PRO A 101 23.95 7.43 -2.38
C PRO A 101 25.16 6.54 -2.70
N THR A 102 26.05 6.36 -1.71
CA THR A 102 27.16 5.41 -1.84
C THR A 102 26.62 4.00 -1.99
N PRO A 103 27.19 3.16 -2.87
CA PRO A 103 26.83 1.74 -2.94
C PRO A 103 26.95 1.08 -1.57
N GLN A 104 26.11 0.09 -1.30
CA GLN A 104 26.18 -0.66 -0.04
C GLN A 104 27.49 -1.45 0.01
N TYR A 105 28.06 -1.56 1.22
CA TYR A 105 29.24 -2.41 1.44
C TYR A 105 28.85 -3.88 1.30
N MET A 106 29.70 -4.66 0.64
CA MET A 106 29.69 -6.13 0.66
C MET A 106 30.76 -6.65 1.62
#